data_AF-A0A166V540-F1
#
_entry.id   AF-A0A166V540-F1
#
_cell.length_a   1.000
_cell.length_b   1.000
_cell.length_c   1.000
_cell.angle_alpha   90.00
_cell.angle_beta   90.00
_cell.angle_gamma   90.00
#
_symmetry.space_group_name_H-M   'P 1'
#
loop_
_entity.id
_entity.type
_entity.pdbx_description
1 polymer ?
#
loop_
_entity_poly.entity_id
_entity_poly.type
_entity_poly.pdbx_seq_one_letter_code
_entity_poly.pdbx_strand_id
1 'polypeptide(L)'
;LPSSRNPVSRFPQPGAKDVSESYDFFAHPVYQSRTFQGSSCRPPKMAGYLLLVIPSILMSLLVSRAPFMMTTTPQTTKPWADGPMKLITTPQYATKKTDLFTLGSTHMALLHNSILRGYNSIYQQAPYVQEADKADFIGYSQTWFKFVKSHHDDEEESLFTKVEDLLNDKNVFAETHKEHESFLGGLAEFNKYLTSLSSPSDFSGAKLLDIMKAFQEPFENHFHSEISTIAGLAAHPNAPKEGTPEAANASLTFKTWGKSTVTKAGTADVVPFFLLNLDRTAEDGLWANWPPMPAPIKWGLINIAGAWHWGWWKFASCDAAGQPRELYALQSSKAEDKTKAEL
;
A
#
# COMPACT_ATOMS: atom_id res chain seq x y z
N LEU A 1 30.58 53.26 1.46
CA LEU A 1 31.40 52.77 0.32
C LEU A 1 30.70 51.52 -0.22
N PRO A 2 30.32 51.51 -1.50
CA PRO A 2 31.14 50.76 -2.46
C PRO A 2 31.48 51.55 -3.75
N SER A 3 32.44 51.00 -4.51
CA SER A 3 32.95 51.40 -5.83
C SER A 3 33.48 50.09 -6.46
N SER A 4 33.40 49.80 -7.76
CA SER A 4 33.45 50.69 -8.93
C SER A 4 32.68 50.21 -10.17
N ARG A 5 32.18 51.19 -10.95
CA ARG A 5 32.15 51.36 -12.44
C ARG A 5 32.41 50.12 -13.34
N ASN A 6 31.52 49.74 -14.29
CA ASN A 6 31.20 50.37 -15.62
C ASN A 6 32.38 50.34 -16.63
N PRO A 7 32.16 50.13 -17.97
CA PRO A 7 31.19 50.92 -18.78
C PRO A 7 30.58 50.34 -20.11
N VAL A 8 29.46 50.95 -20.59
CA VAL A 8 29.11 51.34 -22.01
C VAL A 8 28.93 50.19 -23.07
N SER A 9 28.00 50.21 -24.05
CA SER A 9 27.50 51.31 -24.90
C SER A 9 25.95 51.39 -25.13
N ARG A 10 25.51 51.92 -26.30
CA ARG A 10 24.56 53.06 -26.35
C ARG A 10 23.97 53.45 -27.75
N PHE A 11 22.77 52.96 -28.13
CA PHE A 11 21.84 53.54 -29.16
C PHE A 11 22.30 53.58 -30.66
N PRO A 12 21.42 53.74 -31.70
CA PRO A 12 20.14 54.50 -31.74
C PRO A 12 18.94 53.92 -32.55
N GLN A 13 17.87 54.73 -32.66
CA GLN A 13 16.66 54.61 -33.50
C GLN A 13 16.64 55.74 -34.58
N PRO A 14 16.14 55.49 -35.80
CA PRO A 14 14.93 56.17 -36.31
C PRO A 14 14.06 55.24 -37.21
N GLY A 15 12.94 55.61 -37.86
CA GLY A 15 12.15 56.86 -37.94
C GLY A 15 11.05 56.70 -39.03
N ALA A 16 9.96 57.47 -38.96
CA ALA A 16 8.70 57.19 -39.69
C ALA A 16 8.59 57.73 -41.13
N LYS A 17 7.60 57.20 -41.89
CA LYS A 17 6.79 57.85 -42.94
C LYS A 17 5.58 56.95 -43.34
N ASP A 18 4.48 57.37 -43.98
CA ASP A 18 3.56 58.55 -43.92
C ASP A 18 2.53 58.41 -45.10
N VAL A 19 1.47 59.24 -45.18
CA VAL A 19 0.51 59.41 -46.33
C VAL A 19 -0.53 58.26 -46.56
N SER A 20 -1.84 58.46 -46.80
CA SER A 20 -2.77 59.60 -46.62
C SER A 20 -4.26 59.16 -46.63
N GLU A 21 -5.20 60.13 -46.48
CA GLU A 21 -6.59 60.29 -47.01
C GLU A 21 -7.57 59.07 -47.11
N SER A 22 -8.84 59.07 -46.65
CA SER A 22 -9.92 60.05 -46.38
C SER A 22 -10.80 60.47 -47.58
N TYR A 23 -12.13 60.24 -47.52
CA TYR A 23 -13.22 61.16 -47.90
C TYR A 23 -14.60 60.56 -47.54
N ASP A 24 -15.71 61.32 -47.73
CA ASP A 24 -16.95 61.18 -46.95
C ASP A 24 -18.26 61.23 -47.78
N PHE A 25 -19.37 60.81 -47.15
CA PHE A 25 -20.80 61.13 -47.42
C PHE A 25 -21.66 60.46 -48.53
N PHE A 26 -22.91 60.16 -48.09
CA PHE A 26 -24.21 59.92 -48.76
C PHE A 26 -24.42 58.86 -49.87
N ALA A 27 -25.22 57.82 -49.52
CA ALA A 27 -26.44 57.43 -50.26
C ALA A 27 -27.43 56.62 -49.39
N HIS A 28 -28.74 56.86 -49.56
CA HIS A 28 -29.86 56.01 -49.11
C HIS A 28 -30.59 55.46 -50.36
N PRO A 29 -31.57 54.53 -50.25
CA PRO A 29 -31.55 53.26 -49.54
C PRO A 29 -32.02 52.09 -50.45
N VAL A 30 -31.79 50.82 -50.07
CA VAL A 30 -32.47 49.67 -50.73
C VAL A 30 -33.05 48.71 -49.70
N TYR A 31 -34.29 48.30 -49.95
CA TYR A 31 -35.06 47.33 -49.17
C TYR A 31 -34.44 45.93 -49.23
N GLN A 32 -34.23 45.27 -48.09
CA GLN A 32 -34.29 43.81 -48.02
C GLN A 32 -34.95 43.37 -46.71
N SER A 33 -36.09 42.72 -46.83
CA SER A 33 -36.84 42.17 -45.72
C SER A 33 -36.18 40.88 -45.20
N ARG A 34 -35.88 40.84 -43.90
CA ARG A 34 -35.74 39.58 -43.16
C ARG A 34 -36.84 39.49 -42.11
N THR A 35 -37.46 38.31 -42.07
CA THR A 35 -38.64 38.03 -41.26
C THR A 35 -38.30 37.91 -39.78
N PHE A 36 -39.26 38.34 -38.95
CA PHE A 36 -39.18 38.21 -37.50
C PHE A 36 -39.34 36.72 -37.12
N GLN A 37 -38.24 36.03 -36.79
CA GLN A 37 -38.29 34.66 -36.28
C GLN A 37 -38.33 34.69 -34.74
N GLY A 38 -39.39 34.13 -34.18
CA GLY A 38 -39.76 34.34 -32.78
C GLY A 38 -38.76 33.80 -31.76
N SER A 39 -38.64 34.51 -30.63
CA SER A 39 -37.81 34.15 -29.48
C SER A 39 -38.28 32.84 -28.83
N SER A 40 -37.77 31.71 -29.31
CA SER A 40 -37.97 30.42 -28.63
C SER A 40 -37.20 30.41 -27.30
N CYS A 41 -37.95 30.40 -26.19
CA CYS A 41 -37.38 30.27 -24.86
C CYS A 41 -36.81 28.86 -24.70
N ARG A 42 -35.50 28.69 -24.90
CA ARG A 42 -34.83 27.39 -24.70
C ARG A 42 -34.89 27.02 -23.21
N PRO A 43 -35.37 25.83 -22.83
CA PRO A 43 -35.23 25.37 -21.46
C PRO A 43 -33.74 25.26 -21.08
N PRO A 44 -33.38 25.43 -19.80
CA PRO A 44 -32.00 25.26 -19.36
C PRO A 44 -31.51 23.85 -19.66
N LYS A 45 -30.22 23.70 -19.99
CA LYS A 45 -29.62 22.43 -20.42
C LYS A 45 -29.50 21.42 -19.27
N MET A 46 -30.60 20.74 -18.92
CA MET A 46 -30.66 19.70 -17.89
C MET A 46 -29.56 18.62 -18.05
N ALA A 47 -29.20 18.29 -19.29
CA ALA A 47 -28.12 17.36 -19.63
C ALA A 47 -26.75 17.75 -19.04
N GLY A 48 -26.48 19.05 -18.83
CA GLY A 48 -25.22 19.51 -18.25
C GLY A 48 -25.07 19.21 -16.76
N TYR A 49 -26.18 19.20 -16.01
CA TYR A 49 -26.17 18.86 -14.58
C TYR A 49 -26.05 17.34 -14.36
N LEU A 50 -26.75 16.54 -15.18
CA LEU A 50 -26.72 15.07 -15.05
C LEU A 50 -25.31 14.48 -15.20
N LEU A 51 -24.49 15.08 -16.07
CA LEU A 51 -23.09 14.70 -16.33
C LEU A 51 -22.15 14.96 -15.15
N LEU A 52 -22.51 15.81 -14.19
CA LEU A 52 -21.71 16.05 -12.98
C LEU A 52 -22.27 15.32 -11.75
N VAL A 53 -23.60 15.20 -11.66
CA VAL A 53 -24.27 14.51 -10.53
C VAL A 53 -23.85 13.04 -10.42
N ILE A 54 -23.76 12.29 -11.52
CA ILE A 54 -23.38 10.87 -11.47
C ILE A 54 -21.94 10.69 -10.97
N PRO A 55 -20.90 11.37 -11.52
CA PRO A 55 -19.56 11.37 -10.93
C PRO A 55 -19.51 11.82 -9.47
N SER A 56 -20.27 12.84 -9.05
CA SER A 56 -20.31 13.30 -7.66
C SER A 56 -20.91 12.28 -6.69
N ILE A 57 -21.94 11.53 -7.12
CA ILE A 57 -22.52 10.44 -6.32
C ILE A 57 -21.53 9.28 -6.21
N LEU A 58 -20.91 8.86 -7.33
CA LEU A 58 -19.91 7.79 -7.33
C LEU A 58 -18.68 8.14 -6.47
N MET A 59 -18.20 9.40 -6.55
CA MET A 59 -17.11 9.89 -5.70
C MET A 59 -17.51 9.92 -4.22
N SER A 60 -18.71 10.40 -3.89
CA SER A 60 -19.21 10.39 -2.50
C SER A 60 -19.33 8.97 -1.94
N LEU A 61 -19.80 8.01 -2.74
CA LEU A 61 -19.87 6.60 -2.36
C LEU A 61 -18.48 5.98 -2.15
N LEU A 62 -17.51 6.31 -3.01
CA LEU A 62 -16.13 5.87 -2.86
C LEU A 62 -15.49 6.46 -1.59
N VAL A 63 -15.66 7.77 -1.35
CA VAL A 63 -15.14 8.44 -0.15
C VAL A 63 -15.78 7.87 1.13
N SER A 64 -17.10 7.62 1.14
CA SER A 64 -17.77 6.98 2.29
C SER A 64 -17.31 5.55 2.59
N ARG A 65 -16.55 4.94 1.66
CA ARG A 65 -15.97 3.60 1.75
C ARG A 65 -14.46 3.61 1.96
N ALA A 66 -13.82 4.78 2.00
CA ALA A 66 -12.40 4.89 2.29
C ALA A 66 -12.09 4.39 3.71
N PRO A 67 -11.00 3.62 3.93
CA PRO A 67 -10.56 3.21 5.27
C PRO A 67 -10.50 4.29 6.35
N PHE A 68 -10.23 5.57 6.02
CA PHE A 68 -10.29 6.70 6.96
C PHE A 68 -11.69 6.99 7.50
N MET A 69 -12.75 6.57 6.80
CA MET A 69 -14.15 6.69 7.25
C MET A 69 -14.59 5.50 8.12
N MET A 70 -13.78 4.45 8.28
CA MET A 70 -14.10 3.33 9.17
C MET A 70 -13.92 3.78 10.63
N THR A 71 -14.97 3.64 11.44
CA THR A 71 -14.85 3.74 12.90
C THR A 71 -14.02 2.58 13.42
N THR A 72 -12.96 2.89 14.17
CA THR A 72 -12.06 1.88 14.76
C THR A 72 -11.84 2.14 16.25
N THR A 73 -12.01 1.10 17.06
CA THR A 73 -11.68 1.13 18.49
C THR A 73 -10.16 1.05 18.66
N PRO A 74 -9.48 2.03 19.32
CA PRO A 74 -8.05 1.94 19.60
C PRO A 74 -7.71 0.70 20.40
N GLN A 75 -6.56 0.06 20.12
CA GLN A 75 -6.21 -1.20 20.75
C GLN A 75 -5.92 -1.04 22.26
N THR A 76 -6.81 -1.57 23.12
CA THR A 76 -6.69 -1.42 24.58
C THR A 76 -6.18 -2.68 25.31
N THR A 77 -6.53 -3.87 24.83
CA THR A 77 -6.42 -5.12 25.60
C THR A 77 -6.03 -6.30 24.71
N LYS A 78 -5.03 -7.09 25.15
CA LYS A 78 -4.61 -8.31 24.43
C LYS A 78 -5.74 -9.37 24.44
N PRO A 79 -5.82 -10.24 23.42
CA PRO A 79 -4.87 -10.42 22.31
C PRO A 79 -5.00 -9.37 21.20
N TRP A 80 -3.92 -9.21 20.44
CA TRP A 80 -3.82 -8.39 19.22
C TRP A 80 -2.90 -9.12 18.24
N ALA A 81 -2.69 -8.59 17.02
CA ALA A 81 -1.96 -9.23 15.92
C ALA A 81 -0.44 -9.49 16.14
N ASP A 82 0.05 -9.49 17.39
CA ASP A 82 1.40 -9.89 17.80
C ASP A 82 1.59 -11.43 17.90
N GLY A 83 0.55 -12.23 17.63
CA GLY A 83 0.61 -13.69 17.69
C GLY A 83 -0.55 -14.40 16.98
N PRO A 84 -0.47 -15.72 16.73
CA PRO A 84 0.47 -16.64 17.37
C PRO A 84 1.90 -16.61 16.80
N MET A 85 2.13 -16.12 15.57
CA MET A 85 3.50 -15.95 15.05
C MET A 85 4.16 -14.71 15.65
N LYS A 86 5.40 -14.85 16.13
CA LYS A 86 6.17 -13.73 16.70
C LYS A 86 6.52 -12.71 15.62
N LEU A 87 6.42 -11.43 15.96
CA LEU A 87 6.94 -10.35 15.15
C LEU A 87 8.47 -10.25 15.25
N ILE A 88 9.10 -9.75 14.21
CA ILE A 88 10.55 -9.61 14.07
C ILE A 88 11.00 -8.27 14.64
N THR A 89 11.94 -8.27 15.56
CA THR A 89 12.66 -7.05 15.97
C THR A 89 13.59 -6.62 14.84
N THR A 90 13.49 -5.38 14.35
CA THR A 90 14.27 -4.98 13.16
C THR A 90 15.78 -4.91 13.46
N PRO A 91 16.65 -5.34 12.55
CA PRO A 91 18.11 -5.27 12.73
C PRO A 91 18.64 -3.87 13.06
N GLN A 92 18.09 -2.80 12.48
CA GLN A 92 18.47 -1.43 12.82
C GLN A 92 18.03 -1.04 14.24
N TYR A 93 16.83 -1.43 14.69
CA TYR A 93 16.41 -1.15 16.07
C TYR A 93 17.20 -1.98 17.08
N ALA A 94 17.49 -3.24 16.79
CA ALA A 94 18.27 -4.12 17.68
C ALA A 94 19.75 -3.71 17.80
N THR A 95 20.41 -3.41 16.68
CA THR A 95 21.87 -3.17 16.64
C THR A 95 22.29 -1.71 16.62
N LYS A 96 21.36 -0.80 16.31
CA LYS A 96 21.59 0.64 16.00
C LYS A 96 22.57 0.90 14.84
N LYS A 97 22.94 -0.12 14.06
CA LYS A 97 23.75 0.02 12.83
C LYS A 97 22.90 0.57 11.66
N THR A 98 23.57 1.13 10.67
CA THR A 98 22.96 1.66 9.44
C THR A 98 23.71 1.22 8.17
N ASP A 99 24.40 0.09 8.23
CA ASP A 99 25.11 -0.48 7.08
C ASP A 99 24.12 -1.00 6.01
N LEU A 100 24.63 -1.25 4.81
CA LEU A 100 23.86 -1.71 3.65
C LEU A 100 22.90 -2.88 3.98
N PHE A 101 23.39 -3.88 4.69
CA PHE A 101 22.67 -5.13 4.92
C PHE A 101 21.80 -5.07 6.17
N THR A 102 22.20 -4.34 7.22
CA THR A 102 21.30 -3.96 8.33
C THR A 102 20.10 -3.16 7.80
N LEU A 103 20.30 -2.20 6.89
CA LEU A 103 19.19 -1.43 6.31
C LEU A 103 18.32 -2.26 5.34
N GLY A 104 18.93 -3.15 4.56
CA GLY A 104 18.21 -4.10 3.69
C GLY A 104 17.28 -5.02 4.49
N SER A 105 17.85 -5.76 5.44
CA SER A 105 17.13 -6.65 6.36
C SER A 105 16.13 -5.91 7.27
N THR A 106 16.38 -4.64 7.62
CA THR A 106 15.40 -3.80 8.34
C THR A 106 14.18 -3.49 7.50
N HIS A 107 14.34 -3.09 6.23
CA HIS A 107 13.19 -2.92 5.34
C HIS A 107 12.44 -4.23 5.14
N MET A 108 13.18 -5.34 4.96
CA MET A 108 12.61 -6.68 4.82
C MET A 108 11.75 -7.07 6.02
N ALA A 109 12.29 -6.90 7.23
CA ALA A 109 11.58 -7.15 8.49
C ALA A 109 10.29 -6.32 8.64
N LEU A 110 10.20 -5.14 8.00
CA LEU A 110 8.99 -4.31 8.01
C LEU A 110 7.93 -4.77 6.99
N LEU A 111 8.31 -5.35 5.84
CA LEU A 111 7.38 -6.11 4.99
C LEU A 111 6.91 -7.37 5.72
N HIS A 112 7.84 -8.15 6.26
CA HIS A 112 7.58 -9.40 6.99
C HIS A 112 6.62 -9.16 8.16
N ASN A 113 6.85 -8.13 8.98
CA ASN A 113 5.97 -7.78 10.08
C ASN A 113 4.54 -7.40 9.66
N SER A 114 4.33 -6.93 8.43
CA SER A 114 2.98 -6.74 7.88
C SER A 114 2.34 -8.05 7.41
N ILE A 115 3.13 -8.99 6.90
CA ILE A 115 2.68 -10.34 6.51
C ILE A 115 2.31 -11.16 7.75
N LEU A 116 3.16 -11.11 8.79
CA LEU A 116 2.97 -11.78 10.08
C LEU A 116 1.75 -11.20 10.82
N ARG A 117 1.61 -9.87 10.93
CA ARG A 117 0.37 -9.24 11.47
C ARG A 117 -0.87 -9.63 10.65
N GLY A 118 -0.72 -9.76 9.33
CA GLY A 118 -1.76 -10.28 8.43
C GLY A 118 -2.24 -11.66 8.86
N TYR A 119 -1.35 -12.66 8.90
CA TYR A 119 -1.66 -14.01 9.38
C TYR A 119 -2.26 -14.01 10.79
N ASN A 120 -1.65 -13.27 11.72
CA ASN A 120 -2.09 -13.19 13.11
C ASN A 120 -3.50 -12.62 13.26
N SER A 121 -3.85 -11.59 12.47
CA SER A 121 -5.20 -11.03 12.44
C SER A 121 -6.24 -11.98 11.85
N ILE A 122 -5.87 -12.77 10.82
CA ILE A 122 -6.72 -13.83 10.26
C ILE A 122 -6.93 -14.93 11.31
N TYR A 123 -5.86 -15.42 11.93
CA TYR A 123 -5.86 -16.50 12.91
C TYR A 123 -6.76 -16.19 14.12
N GLN A 124 -6.68 -14.97 14.66
CA GLN A 124 -7.48 -14.59 15.82
C GLN A 124 -8.96 -14.33 15.49
N GLN A 125 -9.28 -13.89 14.26
CA GLN A 125 -10.65 -13.52 13.90
C GLN A 125 -11.45 -14.66 13.27
N ALA A 126 -10.80 -15.62 12.59
CA ALA A 126 -11.46 -16.70 11.86
C ALA A 126 -12.57 -17.45 12.65
N PRO A 127 -12.46 -17.73 13.97
CA PRO A 127 -13.54 -18.38 14.73
C PRO A 127 -14.79 -17.52 14.97
N TYR A 128 -14.70 -16.20 14.81
CA TYR A 128 -15.70 -15.21 15.23
C TYR A 128 -16.31 -14.43 14.05
N VAL A 129 -16.01 -14.84 12.81
CA VAL A 129 -16.54 -14.20 11.59
C VAL A 129 -18.02 -14.50 11.43
N GLN A 130 -18.84 -13.46 11.51
CA GLN A 130 -20.29 -13.53 11.32
C GLN A 130 -20.65 -13.83 9.85
N GLU A 131 -21.79 -14.48 9.59
CA GLU A 131 -22.21 -14.86 8.23
C GLU A 131 -22.16 -13.71 7.22
N ALA A 132 -22.60 -12.52 7.63
CA ALA A 132 -22.63 -11.32 6.79
C ALA A 132 -21.23 -10.84 6.36
N ASP A 133 -20.19 -11.17 7.13
CA ASP A 133 -18.82 -10.71 6.91
C ASP A 133 -17.91 -11.78 6.28
N LYS A 134 -18.37 -13.03 6.14
CA LYS A 134 -17.57 -14.14 5.58
C LYS A 134 -16.98 -13.81 4.21
N ALA A 135 -17.74 -13.17 3.33
CA ALA A 135 -17.26 -12.76 2.00
C ALA A 135 -16.10 -11.75 2.07
N ASP A 136 -16.17 -10.78 2.99
CA ASP A 136 -15.09 -9.81 3.21
C ASP A 136 -13.86 -10.47 3.85
N PHE A 137 -14.07 -11.44 4.75
CA PHE A 137 -13.00 -12.16 5.42
C PHE A 137 -12.23 -13.09 4.47
N ILE A 138 -12.92 -13.77 3.56
CA ILE A 138 -12.32 -14.57 2.50
C ILE A 138 -11.44 -13.68 1.60
N GLY A 139 -11.96 -12.53 1.15
CA GLY A 139 -11.20 -11.59 0.32
C GLY A 139 -9.97 -11.01 1.01
N TYR A 140 -10.10 -10.62 2.29
CA TYR A 140 -8.97 -10.22 3.13
C TYR A 140 -7.91 -11.33 3.24
N SER A 141 -8.34 -12.58 3.46
CA SER A 141 -7.47 -13.75 3.60
C SER A 141 -6.79 -14.15 2.28
N GLN A 142 -7.50 -14.05 1.15
CA GLN A 142 -6.92 -14.26 -0.19
C GLN A 142 -5.92 -13.15 -0.55
N THR A 143 -6.13 -11.91 -0.08
CA THR A 143 -5.17 -10.82 -0.26
C THR A 143 -3.87 -11.08 0.52
N TRP A 144 -3.96 -11.64 1.73
CA TRP A 144 -2.78 -12.09 2.47
C TRP A 144 -1.98 -13.14 1.68
N PHE A 145 -2.64 -14.20 1.18
CA PHE A 145 -1.99 -15.21 0.34
C PHE A 145 -1.33 -14.59 -0.90
N LYS A 146 -2.03 -13.67 -1.57
CA LYS A 146 -1.53 -12.97 -2.77
C LYS A 146 -0.28 -12.15 -2.48
N PHE A 147 -0.24 -11.48 -1.31
CA PHE A 147 0.93 -10.75 -0.85
C PHE A 147 2.09 -11.70 -0.59
N VAL A 148 1.89 -12.76 0.22
CA VAL A 148 2.93 -13.77 0.52
C VAL A 148 3.51 -14.37 -0.76
N LYS A 149 2.66 -14.80 -1.71
CA LYS A 149 3.15 -15.42 -2.94
C LYS A 149 3.95 -14.43 -3.79
N SER A 150 3.43 -13.22 -4.01
CA SER A 150 4.13 -12.20 -4.82
C SER A 150 5.38 -11.62 -4.15
N HIS A 151 5.53 -11.80 -2.84
CA HIS A 151 6.72 -11.48 -2.05
C HIS A 151 7.83 -12.49 -2.36
N HIS A 152 7.58 -13.76 -2.05
CA HIS A 152 8.40 -14.92 -2.40
C HIS A 152 8.81 -14.96 -3.88
N ASP A 153 7.86 -14.73 -4.80
CA ASP A 153 8.14 -14.73 -6.25
C ASP A 153 9.15 -13.64 -6.65
N ASP A 154 9.04 -12.41 -6.12
CA ASP A 154 9.96 -11.31 -6.45
C ASP A 154 11.33 -11.45 -5.75
N GLU A 155 11.44 -12.33 -4.75
CA GLU A 155 12.70 -12.68 -4.06
C GLU A 155 13.49 -13.68 -4.90
N GLU A 156 12.87 -14.81 -5.24
CA GLU A 156 13.42 -15.84 -6.12
C GLU A 156 13.78 -15.30 -7.51
N GLU A 157 12.85 -14.59 -8.17
CA GLU A 157 13.08 -14.02 -9.51
C GLU A 157 14.00 -12.79 -9.51
N SER A 158 14.38 -12.24 -8.34
CA SER A 158 15.00 -10.92 -8.34
C SER A 158 15.85 -10.48 -7.16
N LEU A 159 15.50 -10.73 -5.90
CA LEU A 159 16.33 -10.27 -4.78
C LEU A 159 17.57 -11.15 -4.62
N PHE A 160 17.35 -12.46 -4.52
CA PHE A 160 18.42 -13.42 -4.26
C PHE A 160 19.45 -13.40 -5.38
N THR A 161 19.03 -13.55 -6.65
CA THR A 161 19.94 -13.51 -7.81
C THR A 161 20.84 -12.26 -7.83
N LYS A 162 20.28 -11.08 -7.54
CA LYS A 162 21.06 -9.82 -7.55
C LYS A 162 22.03 -9.71 -6.38
N VAL A 163 21.72 -10.31 -5.24
CA VAL A 163 22.59 -10.31 -4.06
C VAL A 163 23.69 -11.38 -4.19
N GLU A 164 23.39 -12.55 -4.76
CA GLU A 164 24.40 -13.52 -5.18
C GLU A 164 25.40 -12.94 -6.18
N ASP A 165 24.92 -12.22 -7.20
CA ASP A 165 25.76 -11.58 -8.22
C ASP A 165 26.61 -10.45 -7.61
N LEU A 166 26.04 -9.68 -6.69
CA LEU A 166 26.73 -8.62 -5.94
C LEU A 166 27.86 -9.16 -5.05
N LEU A 167 27.66 -10.34 -4.46
CA LEU A 167 28.62 -10.99 -3.57
C LEU A 167 29.53 -12.00 -4.30
N ASN A 168 29.27 -12.30 -5.58
CA ASN A 168 29.91 -13.38 -6.33
C ASN A 168 29.93 -14.72 -5.54
N ASP A 169 28.79 -15.07 -4.95
CA ASP A 169 28.55 -16.37 -4.31
C ASP A 169 27.10 -16.81 -4.56
N LYS A 170 26.93 -18.01 -5.11
CA LYS A 170 25.64 -18.63 -5.51
C LYS A 170 25.09 -19.59 -4.44
N ASN A 171 25.61 -19.51 -3.21
CA ASN A 171 25.21 -20.37 -2.09
C ASN A 171 24.65 -19.57 -0.90
N VAL A 172 24.68 -18.24 -0.94
CA VAL A 172 24.30 -17.39 0.21
C VAL A 172 22.83 -17.51 0.64
N PHE A 173 21.94 -17.99 -0.24
CA PHE A 173 20.53 -18.29 0.06
C PHE A 173 20.20 -19.79 0.01
N ALA A 174 21.21 -20.68 -0.02
CA ALA A 174 21.01 -22.11 -0.23
C ALA A 174 20.13 -22.80 0.84
N GLU A 175 20.07 -22.27 2.06
CA GLU A 175 19.10 -22.73 3.08
C GLU A 175 17.74 -21.99 2.94
N THR A 176 17.75 -20.69 2.64
CA THR A 176 16.53 -19.87 2.43
C THR A 176 15.63 -20.44 1.33
N HIS A 177 16.18 -20.96 0.23
CA HIS A 177 15.38 -21.65 -0.80
C HIS A 177 14.68 -22.92 -0.27
N LYS A 178 15.28 -23.64 0.69
CA LYS A 178 14.65 -24.83 1.31
C LYS A 178 13.59 -24.42 2.34
N GLU A 179 13.84 -23.32 3.05
CA GLU A 179 12.87 -22.71 3.97
C GLU A 179 11.61 -22.27 3.19
N HIS A 180 11.79 -21.63 2.03
CA HIS A 180 10.72 -21.37 1.05
C HIS A 180 9.92 -22.64 0.71
N GLU A 181 10.57 -23.67 0.16
CA GLU A 181 9.91 -24.94 -0.19
C GLU A 181 9.11 -25.54 0.99
N SER A 182 9.59 -25.39 2.22
CA SER A 182 9.02 -26.02 3.42
C SER A 182 7.60 -25.57 3.80
N PHE A 183 7.16 -24.36 3.42
CA PHE A 183 5.79 -23.87 3.71
C PHE A 183 4.88 -23.80 2.48
N LEU A 184 5.41 -23.86 1.24
CA LEU A 184 4.62 -23.71 0.01
C LEU A 184 3.43 -24.68 -0.09
N GLY A 185 3.57 -25.92 0.39
CA GLY A 185 2.49 -26.90 0.37
C GLY A 185 1.27 -26.48 1.22
N GLY A 186 1.49 -25.96 2.43
CA GLY A 186 0.41 -25.48 3.28
C GLY A 186 -0.19 -24.16 2.80
N LEU A 187 0.65 -23.27 2.25
CA LEU A 187 0.22 -22.03 1.61
C LEU A 187 -0.66 -22.29 0.36
N ALA A 188 -0.36 -23.34 -0.40
CA ALA A 188 -1.17 -23.78 -1.52
C ALA A 188 -2.54 -24.33 -1.06
N GLU A 189 -2.59 -25.16 -0.01
CA GLU A 189 -3.86 -25.64 0.57
C GLU A 189 -4.70 -24.51 1.19
N PHE A 190 -4.07 -23.48 1.77
CA PHE A 190 -4.76 -22.28 2.27
C PHE A 190 -5.53 -21.58 1.15
N ASN A 191 -4.87 -21.28 0.03
CA ASN A 191 -5.52 -20.64 -1.12
C ASN A 191 -6.57 -21.54 -1.77
N LYS A 192 -6.22 -22.82 -2.00
CA LYS A 192 -7.11 -23.84 -2.56
C LYS A 192 -8.38 -24.02 -1.73
N TYR A 193 -8.31 -23.94 -0.40
CA TYR A 193 -9.50 -23.97 0.44
C TYR A 193 -10.39 -22.74 0.20
N LEU A 194 -9.83 -21.52 0.30
CA LEU A 194 -10.59 -20.29 0.13
C LEU A 194 -11.18 -20.13 -1.29
N THR A 195 -10.51 -20.65 -2.32
CA THR A 195 -10.95 -20.59 -3.72
C THR A 195 -11.89 -21.74 -4.14
N SER A 196 -12.11 -22.76 -3.30
CA SER A 196 -13.01 -23.88 -3.59
C SER A 196 -14.34 -23.84 -2.82
N LEU A 197 -14.59 -22.78 -2.05
CA LEU A 197 -15.90 -22.51 -1.44
C LEU A 197 -16.94 -22.24 -2.54
N SER A 198 -18.11 -22.87 -2.47
CA SER A 198 -19.20 -22.66 -3.45
C SER A 198 -20.05 -21.43 -3.09
N SER A 199 -20.10 -21.10 -1.80
CA SER A 199 -20.67 -19.90 -1.22
C SER A 199 -19.76 -19.38 -0.10
N PRO A 200 -19.69 -18.06 0.17
CA PRO A 200 -19.02 -17.54 1.35
C PRO A 200 -19.47 -18.19 2.67
N SER A 201 -20.75 -18.58 2.78
CA SER A 201 -21.27 -19.27 3.97
C SER A 201 -20.63 -20.64 4.23
N ASP A 202 -20.04 -21.30 3.21
CA ASP A 202 -19.30 -22.55 3.36
C ASP A 202 -17.97 -22.37 4.13
N PHE A 203 -17.59 -21.11 4.43
CA PHE A 203 -16.42 -20.80 5.25
C PHE A 203 -16.55 -21.35 6.67
N SER A 204 -15.49 -22.06 7.10
CA SER A 204 -15.31 -22.61 8.44
C SER A 204 -13.99 -22.10 9.00
N GLY A 205 -14.06 -21.26 10.04
CA GLY A 205 -12.89 -20.74 10.73
C GLY A 205 -11.99 -21.85 11.27
N ALA A 206 -12.59 -22.91 11.84
CA ALA A 206 -11.84 -24.07 12.32
C ALA A 206 -10.99 -24.73 11.22
N LYS A 207 -11.57 -24.98 10.04
CA LYS A 207 -10.85 -25.55 8.90
C LYS A 207 -9.72 -24.63 8.42
N LEU A 208 -9.94 -23.31 8.39
CA LEU A 208 -8.87 -22.37 8.05
C LEU A 208 -7.71 -22.45 9.07
N LEU A 209 -8.03 -22.47 10.37
CA LEU A 209 -7.02 -22.56 11.43
C LEU A 209 -6.22 -23.87 11.38
N ASP A 210 -6.85 -25.00 11.06
CA ASP A 210 -6.14 -26.28 10.96
C ASP A 210 -5.18 -26.31 9.74
N ILE A 211 -5.53 -25.65 8.64
CA ILE A 211 -4.62 -25.42 7.50
C ILE A 211 -3.49 -24.46 7.89
N MET A 212 -3.80 -23.34 8.57
CA MET A 212 -2.80 -22.35 9.01
C MET A 212 -1.76 -22.96 9.97
N LYS A 213 -2.20 -23.75 10.97
CA LYS A 213 -1.30 -24.47 11.89
C LYS A 213 -0.33 -25.39 11.15
N ALA A 214 -0.76 -26.05 10.08
CA ALA A 214 0.02 -27.06 9.36
C ALA A 214 1.29 -26.49 8.67
N PHE A 215 1.39 -25.17 8.48
CA PHE A 215 2.60 -24.51 7.98
C PHE A 215 3.13 -23.40 8.88
N GLN A 216 2.55 -23.16 10.06
CA GLN A 216 2.90 -22.01 10.90
C GLN A 216 4.38 -22.00 11.31
N GLU A 217 4.91 -23.14 11.78
CA GLU A 217 6.29 -23.23 12.24
C GLU A 217 7.33 -23.00 11.13
N PRO A 218 7.30 -23.71 9.97
CA PRO A 218 8.24 -23.42 8.88
C PRO A 218 8.13 -21.99 8.35
N PHE A 219 6.91 -21.42 8.33
CA PHE A 219 6.67 -20.04 7.91
C PHE A 219 7.27 -19.03 8.91
N GLU A 220 7.01 -19.19 10.22
CA GLU A 220 7.59 -18.31 11.25
C GLU A 220 9.13 -18.41 11.24
N ASN A 221 9.67 -19.62 11.13
CA ASN A 221 11.11 -19.86 11.07
C ASN A 221 11.75 -19.17 9.86
N HIS A 222 11.20 -19.37 8.65
CA HIS A 222 11.70 -18.71 7.44
C HIS A 222 11.70 -17.18 7.55
N PHE A 223 10.55 -16.58 7.92
CA PHE A 223 10.39 -15.13 7.95
C PHE A 223 11.31 -14.43 8.98
N HIS A 224 11.88 -15.17 9.96
CA HIS A 224 12.92 -14.68 10.89
C HIS A 224 14.35 -15.05 10.47
N SER A 225 14.53 -16.23 9.86
CA SER A 225 15.83 -16.73 9.38
C SER A 225 16.39 -15.88 8.24
N GLU A 226 15.55 -15.56 7.26
CA GLU A 226 15.92 -14.79 6.06
C GLU A 226 16.45 -13.38 6.42
N ILE A 227 15.82 -12.72 7.39
CA ILE A 227 16.28 -11.43 7.98
C ILE A 227 17.67 -11.57 8.61
N SER A 228 17.91 -12.68 9.31
CA SER A 228 19.19 -12.98 9.96
C SER A 228 20.29 -13.27 8.94
N THR A 229 19.95 -14.01 7.88
CA THR A 229 20.82 -14.29 6.73
C THR A 229 21.21 -13.00 6.01
N ILE A 230 20.23 -12.18 5.59
CA ILE A 230 20.51 -10.90 4.91
C ILE A 230 21.36 -9.97 5.78
N ALA A 231 21.07 -9.84 7.08
CA ALA A 231 21.88 -9.04 8.00
C ALA A 231 23.32 -9.60 8.13
N GLY A 232 23.48 -10.92 8.12
CA GLY A 232 24.77 -11.61 8.16
C GLY A 232 25.68 -11.33 6.96
N LEU A 233 25.12 -10.99 5.80
CA LEU A 233 25.89 -10.65 4.59
C LEU A 233 26.81 -9.43 4.76
N ALA A 234 26.61 -8.59 5.78
CA ALA A 234 27.55 -7.55 6.19
C ALA A 234 28.96 -8.08 6.54
N ALA A 235 29.08 -9.36 6.88
CA ALA A 235 30.36 -10.02 7.17
C ALA A 235 30.95 -10.77 5.95
N HIS A 236 30.28 -10.78 4.80
CA HIS A 236 30.76 -11.50 3.61
C HIS A 236 32.03 -10.84 3.03
N PRO A 237 33.07 -11.58 2.60
CA PRO A 237 34.32 -10.99 2.10
C PRO A 237 34.15 -10.03 0.91
N ASN A 238 33.11 -10.26 0.09
CA ASN A 238 32.77 -9.45 -1.08
C ASN A 238 31.66 -8.42 -0.80
N ALA A 239 31.28 -8.19 0.47
CA ALA A 239 30.28 -7.19 0.83
C ALA A 239 30.72 -5.78 0.36
N PRO A 240 29.86 -5.02 -0.33
CA PRO A 240 30.19 -3.66 -0.76
C PRO A 240 30.55 -2.76 0.43
N LYS A 241 31.71 -2.11 0.35
CA LYS A 241 32.19 -1.21 1.41
C LYS A 241 31.33 0.04 1.48
N GLU A 242 31.07 0.53 2.69
CA GLU A 242 30.28 1.74 2.88
C GLU A 242 30.88 2.95 2.13
N GLY A 243 30.00 3.77 1.57
CA GLY A 243 30.39 4.97 0.82
C GLY A 243 30.85 4.74 -0.63
N THR A 244 30.99 3.50 -1.11
CA THR A 244 31.36 3.24 -2.51
C THR A 244 30.14 3.26 -3.47
N PRO A 245 30.34 3.45 -4.79
CA PRO A 245 29.25 3.39 -5.77
C PRO A 245 28.51 2.05 -5.78
N GLU A 246 29.21 0.95 -5.50
CA GLU A 246 28.64 -0.40 -5.47
C GLU A 246 27.66 -0.54 -4.30
N ALA A 247 28.02 -0.04 -3.11
CA ALA A 247 27.13 -0.02 -1.95
C ALA A 247 25.91 0.90 -2.16
N ALA A 248 26.12 2.04 -2.84
CA ALA A 248 25.01 2.93 -3.22
C ALA A 248 24.04 2.25 -4.21
N ASN A 249 24.56 1.54 -5.20
CA ASN A 249 23.77 0.78 -6.19
C ASN A 249 23.03 -0.39 -5.53
N ALA A 250 23.69 -1.17 -4.65
CA ALA A 250 23.04 -2.21 -3.87
C ALA A 250 21.92 -1.66 -2.97
N SER A 251 22.14 -0.53 -2.30
CA SER A 251 21.10 0.15 -1.51
C SER A 251 19.90 0.59 -2.36
N LEU A 252 20.15 1.04 -3.60
CA LEU A 252 19.09 1.35 -4.57
C LEU A 252 18.34 0.10 -5.03
N THR A 253 19.03 -1.04 -5.22
CA THR A 253 18.41 -2.34 -5.54
C THR A 253 17.43 -2.76 -4.46
N PHE A 254 17.85 -2.83 -3.18
CA PHE A 254 16.95 -3.19 -2.06
C PHE A 254 15.73 -2.24 -1.98
N LYS A 255 15.94 -0.92 -2.11
CA LYS A 255 14.84 0.08 -2.09
C LYS A 255 13.89 -0.04 -3.28
N THR A 256 14.40 -0.39 -4.46
CA THR A 256 13.60 -0.56 -5.68
C THR A 256 12.81 -1.85 -5.61
N TRP A 257 13.45 -2.94 -5.14
CA TRP A 257 12.81 -4.24 -4.93
C TRP A 257 11.68 -4.16 -3.89
N GLY A 258 11.92 -3.59 -2.70
CA GLY A 258 10.89 -3.48 -1.65
C GLY A 258 9.68 -2.60 -2.05
N LYS A 259 9.84 -1.75 -3.06
CA LYS A 259 8.73 -1.04 -3.72
C LYS A 259 8.08 -1.89 -4.83
N SER A 260 8.89 -2.59 -5.62
CA SER A 260 8.47 -3.50 -6.69
C SER A 260 7.48 -4.53 -6.15
N THR A 261 7.90 -5.35 -5.19
CA THR A 261 7.14 -6.52 -4.73
C THR A 261 5.69 -6.17 -4.34
N VAL A 262 5.48 -5.20 -3.44
CA VAL A 262 4.13 -4.81 -3.00
C VAL A 262 3.29 -4.18 -4.13
N THR A 263 3.91 -3.44 -5.06
CA THR A 263 3.18 -2.79 -6.16
C THR A 263 2.89 -3.69 -7.35
N LYS A 264 3.74 -4.70 -7.61
CA LYS A 264 3.45 -5.85 -8.49
C LYS A 264 2.28 -6.66 -7.93
N ALA A 265 2.31 -6.96 -6.64
CA ALA A 265 1.32 -7.79 -5.96
C ALA A 265 -0.10 -7.22 -6.06
N GLY A 266 -0.27 -5.90 -5.99
CA GLY A 266 -1.50 -5.23 -6.44
C GLY A 266 -1.83 -3.92 -5.71
N THR A 267 -2.10 -2.87 -6.49
CA THR A 267 -2.37 -1.52 -5.98
C THR A 267 -3.73 -1.37 -5.27
N ALA A 268 -4.73 -2.18 -5.63
CA ALA A 268 -6.10 -2.08 -5.09
C ALA A 268 -6.35 -2.95 -3.84
N ASP A 269 -5.56 -4.00 -3.66
CA ASP A 269 -5.73 -5.03 -2.65
C ASP A 269 -4.48 -5.17 -1.76
N VAL A 270 -3.34 -5.56 -2.31
CA VAL A 270 -2.13 -5.85 -1.53
C VAL A 270 -1.51 -4.59 -0.93
N VAL A 271 -1.47 -3.47 -1.65
CA VAL A 271 -0.96 -2.19 -1.13
C VAL A 271 -1.79 -1.68 0.07
N PRO A 272 -3.14 -1.63 0.03
CA PRO A 272 -3.95 -1.39 1.21
C PRO A 272 -3.74 -2.42 2.32
N PHE A 273 -3.70 -3.72 2.02
CA PHE A 273 -3.47 -4.77 3.01
C PHE A 273 -2.17 -4.54 3.80
N PHE A 274 -1.09 -4.25 3.07
CA PHE A 274 0.23 -3.93 3.63
C PHE A 274 0.17 -2.68 4.52
N LEU A 275 -0.36 -1.57 4.01
CA LEU A 275 -0.38 -0.31 4.76
C LEU A 275 -1.32 -0.33 5.98
N LEU A 276 -2.34 -1.19 5.98
CA LEU A 276 -3.29 -1.40 7.10
C LEU A 276 -2.85 -2.51 8.08
N ASN A 277 -1.73 -3.19 7.80
CA ASN A 277 -1.07 -4.10 8.75
C ASN A 277 0.34 -3.62 9.14
N LEU A 278 0.68 -2.39 8.77
CA LEU A 278 1.91 -1.70 9.14
C LEU A 278 1.68 -0.78 10.34
N ASP A 279 2.00 -1.29 11.52
CA ASP A 279 1.97 -0.58 12.79
C ASP A 279 3.05 0.51 12.84
N ARG A 280 2.62 1.77 13.03
CA ARG A 280 3.51 2.95 13.14
C ARG A 280 3.95 3.26 14.57
N THR A 281 3.47 2.52 15.56
CA THR A 281 3.86 2.64 16.98
C THR A 281 4.94 1.63 17.37
N ALA A 282 5.12 0.57 16.59
CA ALA A 282 6.16 -0.44 16.76
C ALA A 282 7.56 0.19 16.90
N GLU A 283 8.38 -0.39 17.78
CA GLU A 283 9.77 0.01 18.06
C GLU A 283 9.89 1.52 18.37
N ASP A 284 9.16 1.94 19.39
CA ASP A 284 9.05 3.34 19.88
C ASP A 284 8.64 4.35 18.79
N GLY A 285 7.94 3.89 17.75
CA GLY A 285 7.53 4.69 16.60
C GLY A 285 8.65 5.02 15.62
N LEU A 286 9.81 4.34 15.67
CA LEU A 286 10.93 4.53 14.76
C LEU A 286 10.51 4.43 13.28
N TRP A 287 9.52 3.59 12.98
CA TRP A 287 9.00 3.34 11.63
C TRP A 287 7.78 4.17 11.26
N ALA A 288 7.40 5.17 12.07
CA ALA A 288 6.19 5.96 11.84
C ALA A 288 6.17 6.69 10.49
N ASN A 289 7.33 6.93 9.86
CA ASN A 289 7.43 7.54 8.52
C ASN A 289 7.81 6.56 7.40
N TRP A 290 7.76 5.25 7.68
CA TRP A 290 7.96 4.18 6.70
C TRP A 290 6.61 3.70 6.10
N PRO A 291 6.58 3.16 4.86
CA PRO A 291 7.59 3.40 3.82
C PRO A 291 7.72 4.90 3.52
N PRO A 292 8.91 5.40 3.13
CA PRO A 292 9.17 6.82 2.93
C PRO A 292 8.42 7.37 1.70
N MET A 293 7.20 7.81 1.93
CA MET A 293 6.22 8.15 0.90
C MET A 293 5.53 9.48 1.23
N PRO A 294 5.37 10.41 0.26
CA PRO A 294 4.64 11.65 0.47
C PRO A 294 3.22 11.40 1.01
N ALA A 295 2.83 12.12 2.06
CA ALA A 295 1.57 11.89 2.76
C ALA A 295 0.31 11.85 1.85
N PRO A 296 0.15 12.70 0.81
CA PRO A 296 -0.98 12.60 -0.12
C PRO A 296 -1.00 11.29 -0.92
N ILE A 297 0.17 10.72 -1.25
CA ILE A 297 0.28 9.45 -1.97
C ILE A 297 -0.05 8.29 -1.02
N LYS A 298 0.48 8.28 0.21
CA LYS A 298 0.13 7.28 1.23
C LYS A 298 -1.37 7.34 1.55
N TRP A 299 -1.93 8.53 1.69
CA TRP A 299 -3.37 8.72 1.87
C TRP A 299 -4.18 8.18 0.68
N GLY A 300 -3.78 8.47 -0.56
CA GLY A 300 -4.48 7.99 -1.76
C GLY A 300 -4.45 6.46 -1.90
N LEU A 301 -3.31 5.82 -1.62
CA LEU A 301 -3.17 4.37 -1.65
C LEU A 301 -3.96 3.67 -0.54
N ILE A 302 -4.05 4.25 0.66
CA ILE A 302 -4.90 3.70 1.73
C ILE A 302 -6.39 3.93 1.41
N ASN A 303 -6.76 5.13 0.94
CA ASN A 303 -8.16 5.56 0.95
C ASN A 303 -8.90 5.39 -0.37
N ILE A 304 -8.29 5.77 -1.50
CA ILE A 304 -8.94 5.68 -2.82
C ILE A 304 -8.88 4.23 -3.32
N ALA A 305 -7.70 3.60 -3.24
CA ALA A 305 -7.56 2.20 -3.64
C ALA A 305 -8.25 1.26 -2.62
N GLY A 306 -8.07 1.51 -1.32
CA GLY A 306 -8.76 0.75 -0.28
C GLY A 306 -10.29 0.79 -0.37
N ALA A 307 -10.90 1.89 -0.81
CA ALA A 307 -12.36 1.98 -0.98
C ALA A 307 -12.95 0.96 -1.97
N TRP A 308 -12.14 0.38 -2.86
CA TRP A 308 -12.57 -0.68 -3.78
C TRP A 308 -12.94 -1.97 -3.04
N HIS A 309 -12.18 -2.31 -2.00
CA HIS A 309 -12.31 -3.50 -1.17
C HIS A 309 -12.66 -3.15 0.29
N TRP A 310 -13.41 -2.07 0.49
CA TRP A 310 -13.68 -1.41 1.78
C TRP A 310 -14.03 -2.35 2.95
N GLY A 311 -14.84 -3.38 2.70
CA GLY A 311 -15.26 -4.34 3.72
C GLY A 311 -14.10 -5.22 4.22
N TRP A 312 -13.18 -5.63 3.35
CA TRP A 312 -12.02 -6.48 3.70
C TRP A 312 -11.17 -5.81 4.78
N TRP A 313 -11.09 -4.48 4.72
CA TRP A 313 -10.32 -3.65 5.63
C TRP A 313 -10.91 -3.50 7.03
N LYS A 314 -12.06 -4.11 7.35
CA LYS A 314 -12.51 -4.26 8.75
C LYS A 314 -11.63 -5.24 9.54
N PHE A 315 -10.96 -6.19 8.88
CA PHE A 315 -10.19 -7.26 9.52
C PHE A 315 -8.70 -6.97 9.77
N ALA A 316 -8.14 -5.92 9.14
CA ALA A 316 -6.73 -5.55 9.33
C ALA A 316 -6.37 -5.17 10.79
N SER A 317 -5.11 -5.30 11.16
CA SER A 317 -4.62 -5.03 12.52
C SER A 317 -4.53 -3.54 12.90
N CYS A 318 -4.39 -2.65 11.92
CA CYS A 318 -4.25 -1.20 12.12
C CYS A 318 -5.35 -0.39 11.42
N ASP A 319 -5.51 0.87 11.83
CA ASP A 319 -6.39 1.84 11.17
C ASP A 319 -5.73 2.52 9.94
N ALA A 320 -6.46 3.44 9.29
CA ALA A 320 -5.97 4.20 8.14
C ALA A 320 -4.87 5.24 8.49
N ALA A 321 -4.67 5.53 9.77
CA ALA A 321 -3.53 6.32 10.26
C ALA A 321 -2.31 5.44 10.60
N GLY A 322 -2.43 4.11 10.56
CA GLY A 322 -1.41 3.13 10.95
C GLY A 322 -1.26 2.96 12.46
N GLN A 323 -2.34 3.15 13.23
CA GLN A 323 -2.40 2.90 14.67
C GLN A 323 -2.99 1.51 14.96
N PRO A 324 -2.50 0.79 15.99
CA PRO A 324 -3.12 -0.42 16.49
C PRO A 324 -4.59 -0.24 16.89
N ARG A 325 -5.46 -1.14 16.41
CA ARG A 325 -6.90 -1.16 16.73
C ARG A 325 -7.38 -2.55 17.19
N GLU A 326 -8.48 -2.60 17.92
CA GLU A 326 -9.09 -3.88 18.31
C GLU A 326 -9.57 -4.66 17.08
N LEU A 327 -9.29 -5.97 17.05
CA LEU A 327 -9.66 -6.84 15.93
C LEU A 327 -11.19 -6.97 15.85
N TYR A 328 -11.77 -6.65 14.68
CA TYR A 328 -13.21 -6.45 14.48
C TYR A 328 -14.06 -7.63 14.97
N ALA A 329 -13.73 -8.86 14.57
CA ALA A 329 -14.53 -10.04 14.94
C ALA A 329 -14.51 -10.32 16.47
N LEU A 330 -13.46 -9.89 17.18
CA LEU A 330 -13.37 -10.02 18.64
C LEU A 330 -14.17 -8.94 19.40
N GLN A 331 -14.59 -7.86 18.74
CA GLN A 331 -15.46 -6.85 19.34
C GLN A 331 -16.92 -7.35 19.37
N SER A 332 -17.37 -7.99 18.29
CA SER A 332 -18.72 -8.56 18.19
C SER A 332 -18.98 -9.67 19.21
N SER A 333 -18.02 -10.60 19.41
CA SER A 333 -18.15 -11.66 20.43
C SER A 333 -18.19 -11.11 21.86
N LYS A 334 -17.30 -10.15 22.21
CA LYS A 334 -17.35 -9.44 23.50
C LYS A 334 -18.70 -8.76 23.76
N ALA A 335 -19.38 -8.26 22.72
CA ALA A 335 -20.70 -7.62 22.82
C ALA A 335 -21.84 -8.64 23.00
N GLU A 336 -21.81 -9.73 22.22
CA GLU A 336 -22.74 -10.85 22.41
C GLU A 336 -22.65 -11.45 23.81
N ASP A 337 -21.44 -11.72 24.30
CA ASP A 337 -21.24 -12.41 25.58
C ASP A 337 -21.64 -11.54 26.79
N LYS A 338 -21.47 -10.22 26.69
CA LYS A 338 -22.09 -9.28 27.65
C LYS A 338 -23.61 -9.34 27.60
N THR A 339 -24.19 -9.31 26.40
CA THR A 339 -25.65 -9.37 26.22
C THR A 339 -26.23 -10.67 26.79
N LYS A 340 -25.52 -11.80 26.65
CA LYS A 340 -25.88 -13.11 27.25
C LYS A 340 -25.68 -13.17 28.77
N ALA A 341 -24.86 -12.29 29.36
CA ALA A 341 -24.60 -12.22 30.80
C ALA A 341 -25.50 -11.21 31.54
N GLU A 342 -26.25 -10.40 30.80
CA GLU A 342 -27.21 -9.39 31.30
C GLU A 342 -28.68 -9.88 31.18
N LEU A 343 -28.90 -11.16 30.82
CA LEU A 343 -30.20 -11.82 30.62
C LEU A 343 -30.43 -13.00 31.59
#